data_AF-Q4BUU7-F1
#
_entry.id   AF-Q4BUU7-F1
#
_cell.length_a   1.000
_cell.length_b   1.000
_cell.length_c   1.000
_cell.angle_alpha   90.00
_cell.angle_beta   90.00
_cell.angle_gamma   90.00
#
_symmetry.space_group_name_H-M   'P 1'
#
loop_
_entity.id
_entity.type
_entity.pdbx_description
1 polymer ?
#
loop_
_entity_poly.entity_id
_entity_poly.type
_entity_poly.pdbx_seq_one_letter_code
_entity_poly.pdbx_strand_id
1 'polypeptide(L)' 'MLGNFREALDGTLLRNAQTMLAWVKTMTWKGLNPIVKLSKKVYQKGISLTKKEMKEIEKRLERNPHLPKWDILIRPS' A
#
# COMPACT_ATOMS: atom_id res chain seq x y z
N MET A 1 17.60 -2.95 -14.50
CA MET A 1 17.48 -3.72 -13.24
C MET A 1 16.08 -3.52 -12.66
N LEU A 2 15.14 -4.38 -13.04
CA LEU A 2 13.76 -4.40 -12.54
C LEU A 2 13.48 -5.83 -12.08
N GLY A 3 13.72 -6.13 -10.80
CA GLY A 3 13.61 -7.50 -10.27
C GLY A 3 13.57 -7.61 -8.74
N ASN A 4 14.19 -6.70 -8.00
CA ASN A 4 14.56 -7.01 -6.61
C ASN A 4 13.56 -6.58 -5.52
N PHE A 5 12.41 -5.99 -5.86
CA PHE A 5 11.46 -5.56 -4.82
C PHE A 5 10.73 -6.75 -4.17
N ARG A 6 10.42 -7.78 -4.97
CA ARG A 6 9.68 -8.96 -4.49
C ARG A 6 10.57 -9.85 -3.61
N GLU A 7 11.80 -10.09 -4.04
CA GLU A 7 12.78 -10.90 -3.30
C GLU A 7 13.21 -10.22 -1.99
N ALA A 8 13.35 -8.89 -1.97
CA ALA A 8 13.68 -8.15 -0.75
C ALA A 8 12.54 -8.18 0.30
N LEU A 9 11.32 -8.53 -0.10
CA LEU A 9 10.16 -8.62 0.79
C LEU A 9 9.78 -10.06 1.16
N ASP A 10 10.44 -11.07 0.59
CA ASP A 10 10.12 -12.47 0.85
C ASP A 10 10.70 -12.93 2.21
N GLY A 11 9.80 -13.05 3.19
CA GLY A 11 9.92 -13.95 4.35
C GLY A 11 10.71 -13.46 5.57
N THR A 12 11.95 -13.00 5.41
CA THR A 12 12.88 -12.80 6.55
C THR A 12 12.88 -11.38 7.13
N LEU A 13 12.56 -10.37 6.31
CA LEU A 13 12.64 -8.95 6.69
C LEU A 13 11.38 -8.38 7.37
N LEU A 14 10.24 -9.07 7.32
CA LEU A 14 8.98 -8.61 7.95
C LEU A 14 9.03 -8.61 9.49
N ARG A 15 10.07 -9.20 10.08
CA ARG A 15 10.25 -9.26 11.54
C ARG A 15 10.78 -7.95 12.14
N ASN A 16 11.45 -7.10 11.35
CA ASN A 16 12.01 -5.82 11.83
C ASN A 16 11.73 -4.65 10.87
N ALA A 17 10.81 -3.78 11.29
CA ALA A 17 10.43 -2.58 10.55
C ALA A 17 11.59 -1.59 10.31
N GLN A 18 12.56 -1.50 11.24
CA GLN A 18 13.69 -0.57 11.12
C GLN A 18 14.67 -0.99 10.02
N THR A 19 14.97 -2.29 9.93
CA THR A 19 15.82 -2.84 8.86
C THR A 19 15.17 -2.61 7.50
N MET A 20 13.86 -2.86 7.38
CA MET A 20 13.11 -2.61 6.15
C MET A 20 13.11 -1.13 5.77
N LEU A 21 12.91 -0.22 6.73
CA LEU A 21 12.99 1.23 6.48
C LEU A 21 14.34 1.68 5.94
N ALA A 22 15.44 1.16 6.50
CA ALA A 22 16.78 1.49 6.03
C ALA A 22 16.98 1.07 4.57
N TRP A 23 16.53 -0.14 4.22
CA TRP A 23 16.62 -0.68 2.87
C TRP A 23 15.77 0.08 1.85
N VAL A 24 14.51 0.39 2.18
CA VAL A 24 13.64 1.13 1.26
C VAL A 24 14.17 2.54 1.01
N LYS A 25 14.76 3.20 2.03
CA LYS A 25 15.37 4.53 1.88
C LYS A 25 16.55 4.55 0.92
N THR A 26 17.32 3.47 0.84
CA THR A 26 18.49 3.37 -0.05
C THR A 26 18.13 2.86 -1.45
N MET A 27 16.89 2.38 -1.64
CA MET A 27 16.45 1.84 -2.92
C MET A 27 15.96 2.94 -3.84
N THR A 28 16.26 2.80 -5.13
CA THR A 28 15.78 3.71 -6.17
C THR A 28 14.68 3.02 -6.97
N TRP A 29 13.43 3.47 -6.84
CA TRP A 29 12.29 2.93 -7.57
C TRP A 29 11.97 3.80 -8.78
N LYS A 30 12.04 3.23 -9.99
CA LYS A 30 11.89 3.98 -11.26
C LYS A 30 12.77 5.25 -11.34
N GLY A 31 13.98 5.20 -10.77
CA GLY A 31 14.90 6.34 -10.72
C GLY A 31 14.59 7.39 -9.65
N LEU A 32 13.56 7.17 -8.83
CA LEU A 32 13.18 8.06 -7.73
C LEU A 32 13.49 7.43 -6.37
N ASN A 33 14.00 8.26 -5.46
CA ASN A 33 14.16 7.86 -4.06
C ASN A 33 12.80 7.92 -3.36
N PRO A 34 12.31 6.82 -2.76
CA PRO A 34 11.02 6.78 -2.11
C PRO A 34 11.05 7.56 -0.78
N ILE A 35 10.00 8.35 -0.55
CA ILE A 35 9.78 9.00 0.75
C ILE A 35 9.03 8.02 1.65
N VAL A 36 9.71 7.46 2.65
CA VAL A 36 9.13 6.44 3.54
C VAL A 36 8.82 7.03 4.91
N LYS A 37 7.58 6.88 5.37
CA LYS A 37 7.15 7.21 6.74
C LYS A 37 6.66 5.96 7.45
N LEU A 38 7.25 5.65 8.61
CA LEU A 38 6.74 4.58 9.47
C LEU A 38 5.57 5.11 10.30
N SER A 39 4.38 4.57 10.07
CA SER A 39 3.26 4.76 11.00
C SER A 39 3.39 3.76 12.14
N LYS A 40 3.60 4.25 13.37
CA LYS A 40 3.51 3.44 14.60
C LYS A 40 2.06 3.23 15.07
N LYS A 41 1.09 3.82 14.36
CA LYS A 41 -0.32 3.64 14.70
C LYS A 41 -0.69 2.18 14.48
N VAL A 42 -1.17 1.53 15.53
CA VAL A 42 -1.76 0.21 15.42
C VAL A 42 -3.03 0.36 14.60
N TYR A 43 -3.01 -0.12 13.36
CA TYR A 43 -4.22 -0.24 12.58
C TYR A 43 -5.06 -1.35 13.21
N GLN A 44 -6.16 -0.98 13.86
CA GLN A 44 -7.06 -1.96 14.45
C GLN A 44 -7.60 -2.86 13.34
N LYS A 45 -7.11 -4.10 13.28
CA LYS A 45 -7.58 -5.12 12.34
C LYS A 45 -8.95 -5.63 12.83
N GLY A 46 -9.87 -5.90 11.91
CA GLY A 46 -11.22 -6.37 12.22
C GLY A 46 -12.31 -5.29 12.19
N ILE A 47 -11.93 -4.01 12.06
CA ILE A 47 -12.90 -2.94 11.75
C ILE A 47 -13.25 -3.06 10.27
N SER A 48 -14.42 -3.66 9.99
CA SER A 48 -15.03 -3.63 8.67
C SER A 48 -16.10 -2.55 8.67
N LEU A 49 -16.03 -1.66 7.67
CA LEU A 49 -17.12 -0.71 7.45
C LEU A 49 -18.41 -1.48 7.18
N THR A 50 -19.51 -1.01 7.74
CA THR A 50 -20.82 -1.57 7.41
C THR A 50 -21.14 -1.30 5.94
N LYS A 51 -22.05 -2.08 5.35
CA LYS A 51 -22.49 -1.87 3.94
C LYS A 51 -22.99 -0.44 3.69
N LYS A 52 -23.53 0.24 4.71
CA LYS A 52 -24.00 1.62 4.61
C LYS A 52 -22.83 2.61 4.50
N GLU A 53 -21.82 2.47 5.34
CA GLU A 53 -20.63 3.32 5.32
C GLU A 53 -19.79 3.09 4.06
N MET A 54 -19.70 1.83 3.61
CA MET A 54 -18.99 1.49 2.37
C MET A 54 -19.66 2.11 1.14
N LYS A 55 -21.00 2.27 1.12
CA LYS A 55 -21.70 2.90 -0.02
C LYS A 55 -21.27 4.35 -0.26
N GLU A 56 -21.07 5.14 0.79
CA GLU A 56 -20.63 6.53 0.64
C GLU A 56 -19.19 6.62 0.12
N ILE A 57 -18.33 5.69 0.54
CA ILE A 57 -16.96 5.60 0.04
C ILE A 57 -16.96 5.14 -1.41
N GLU A 58 -17.74 4.13 -1.75
CA GLU A 58 -17.86 3.56 -3.09
C GLU A 58 -18.29 4.60 -4.14
N LYS A 59 -19.14 5.56 -3.77
CA LYS A 59 -19.52 6.68 -4.66
C LYS A 59 -18.35 7.53 -5.12
N ARG A 60 -17.27 7.60 -4.33
CA ARG A 60 -16.04 8.33 -4.68
C ARG A 60 -15.00 7.46 -5.37
N LEU A 61 -15.19 6.14 -5.40
CA LEU A 61 -14.25 5.18 -5.98
C LEU A 61 -14.68 4.85 -7.41
N GLU A 62 -13.87 5.24 -8.40
CA GLU A 62 -14.13 4.89 -9.78
C GLU A 62 -13.54 3.50 -10.07
N ARG A 63 -14.40 2.51 -10.31
CA ARG A 63 -13.96 1.15 -10.65
C ARG A 63 -13.79 0.99 -12.15
N ASN A 64 -12.70 0.33 -12.54
CA ASN A 64 -12.52 -0.04 -13.93
C ASN A 64 -13.59 -1.09 -14.34
N PRO A 65 -14.33 -0.91 -15.44
CA PRO A 65 -15.35 -1.87 -15.88
C PRO A 65 -14.79 -3.27 -16.19
N HIS A 66 -13.52 -3.39 -16.59
CA HIS A 66 -12.90 -4.68 -16.91
C HIS A 66 -12.31 -5.39 -15.69
N LEU A 67 -11.90 -4.64 -14.66
CA LEU A 67 -11.29 -5.17 -13.44
C LEU A 67 -11.86 -4.52 -12.17
N PRO A 68 -13.19 -4.56 -11.97
CA PRO A 68 -13.83 -3.75 -10.93
C PRO A 68 -13.36 -4.12 -9.52
N LYS A 69 -12.96 -5.37 -9.28
CA LYS A 69 -12.47 -5.81 -7.95
C LYS A 69 -11.07 -5.29 -7.62
N TRP A 70 -10.21 -5.14 -8.63
CA TRP A 70 -8.76 -5.00 -8.46
C TRP A 70 -8.24 -3.62 -8.87
N ASP A 71 -8.97 -2.93 -9.74
CA ASP A 71 -8.58 -1.65 -10.30
C ASP A 71 -9.58 -0.56 -9.91
N ILE A 72 -9.10 0.33 -9.04
CA ILE A 72 -9.85 1.41 -8.43
C ILE A 72 -9.05 2.70 -8.61
N LEU A 73 -9.66 3.68 -9.27
CA LEU A 73 -9.14 5.02 -9.41
C LEU A 73 -9.67 5.88 -8.27
N ILE A 74 -8.75 6.46 -7.50
CA ILE A 74 -9.06 7.41 -6.42
C ILE A 74 -8.58 8.78 -6.89
N ARG A 75 -9.51 9.70 -7.16
CA ARG A 75 -9.16 11.09 -7.45
C ARG A 75 -8.96 11.86 -6.14
N PRO A 76 -7.83 12.58 -5.99
CA PRO A 76 -7.70 13.54 -4.91
C PRO A 76 -8.74 14.65 -5.09
N SER A 77 -9.48 14.94 -4.03
CA SER A 77 -10.34 16.12 -3.89
C SER A 77 -9.52 17.33 -3.47
#